data_AF-A0A0F9DIT2-F1
#
_entry.id   AF-A0A0F9DIT2-F1
#
_cell.length_a   1.000
_cell.length_b   1.000
_cell.length_c   1.000
_cell.angle_alpha   90.00
_cell.angle_beta   90.00
_cell.angle_gamma   90.00
#
_symmetry.space_group_name_H-M   'P 1'
#
loop_
_entity.id
_entity.type
_entity.pdbx_description
1 polymer ?
#
loop_
_entity_poly.entity_id
_entity_poly.type
_entity_poly.pdbx_seq_one_letter_code
_entity_poly.pdbx_strand_id
1 'polypeptide(L)' 'MPAKTEKQRKFFGAELGRKRAGKKTRTGLSEKKLGEFAKKRRK' A
#
# COMPACT_ATOMS: atom_id res chain seq x y z
N MET A 1 4.46 9.71 -0.73
CA MET A 1 5.82 9.15 -1.03
C MET A 1 5.62 7.81 -1.73
N PRO A 2 6.07 7.58 -2.97
CA PRO A 2 5.83 6.31 -3.66
C PRO A 2 6.76 5.19 -3.13
N ALA A 3 6.34 3.92 -3.30
CA ALA A 3 7.21 2.79 -2.99
C ALA A 3 8.50 2.85 -3.80
N LYS A 4 9.64 2.56 -3.16
CA LYS A 4 10.98 2.62 -3.80
C LYS A 4 11.23 1.41 -4.71
N THR A 5 10.62 0.26 -4.39
CA THR A 5 10.76 -0.98 -5.14
C THR A 5 9.42 -1.58 -5.53
N GLU A 6 9.39 -2.41 -6.57
CA GLU A 6 8.17 -3.12 -6.98
C GLU A 6 7.68 -4.11 -5.92
N LYS A 7 8.60 -4.74 -5.19
CA LYS A 7 8.26 -5.62 -4.05
C LYS A 7 7.51 -4.84 -2.96
N GLN A 8 7.97 -3.64 -2.63
CA GLN A 8 7.26 -2.75 -1.70
C GLN A 8 5.89 -2.34 -2.27
N ARG A 9 5.81 -1.96 -3.54
CA ARG A 9 4.54 -1.61 -4.19
C ARG A 9 3.50 -2.72 -4.06
N LYS A 10 3.90 -3.97 -4.38
CA LYS A 10 3.04 -5.16 -4.24
C LYS A 10 2.63 -5.40 -2.79
N PHE A 11 3.56 -5.28 -1.85
CA PHE A 11 3.27 -5.40 -0.42
C PHE A 11 2.22 -4.37 0.04
N PHE A 12 2.40 -3.09 -0.28
CA PHE A 12 1.45 -2.04 0.08
C PHE A 12 0.10 -2.19 -0.64
N GLY A 13 0.07 -2.73 -1.85
CA GLY A 13 -1.17 -3.11 -2.55
C GLY A 13 -1.94 -4.22 -1.83
N ALA A 14 -1.24 -5.24 -1.33
CA ALA A 14 -1.86 -6.31 -0.54
C ALA A 14 -2.39 -5.78 0.82
N GLU A 15 -1.65 -4.91 1.47
CA GLU A 15 -2.08 -4.25 2.71
C GLU A 15 -3.30 -3.34 2.48
N LEU A 16 -3.36 -2.62 1.34
CA LEU A 16 -4.54 -1.84 0.94
C LEU A 16 -5.78 -2.73 0.81
N GLY A 17 -5.65 -3.86 0.10
CA GLY A 17 -6.74 -4.84 -0.03
C GLY A 17 -7.17 -5.40 1.33
N ARG A 18 -6.22 -5.70 2.21
CA ARG A 18 -6.51 -6.14 3.58
C ARG A 18 -7.32 -5.09 4.35
N LYS A 19 -6.94 -3.80 4.27
CA LYS A 19 -7.64 -2.70 4.93
C LYS A 19 -9.08 -2.55 4.42
N ARG A 20 -9.27 -2.64 3.09
CA ARG A 20 -10.59 -2.59 2.44
C ARG A 20 -11.50 -3.75 2.82
N ALA A 21 -10.92 -4.92 3.08
CA ALA A 21 -11.63 -6.06 3.64
C ALA A 21 -11.94 -5.93 5.15
N GLY A 22 -11.74 -4.75 5.75
CA GLY A 22 -11.98 -4.50 7.19
C GLY A 22 -10.93 -5.11 8.12
N LYS A 23 -9.86 -5.71 7.58
CA LYS A 23 -8.81 -6.37 8.38
C LYS A 23 -7.73 -5.37 8.80
N LYS A 24 -7.10 -5.62 9.94
CA LYS A 24 -5.97 -4.81 10.42
C LYS A 24 -4.75 -4.95 9.50
N THR A 25 -4.13 -3.83 9.18
CA THR A 25 -2.88 -3.79 8.40
C THR A 25 -1.69 -4.05 9.32
N ARG A 26 -0.65 -4.71 8.81
CA ARG A 26 0.62 -4.89 9.52
C ARG A 26 1.40 -3.58 9.64
N THR A 27 1.19 -2.68 8.69
CA THR A 27 1.88 -1.39 8.63
C THR A 27 1.27 -0.32 9.52
N GLY A 28 0.04 -0.52 10.02
CA GLY A 28 -0.71 0.49 10.76
C GLY A 28 -1.12 1.72 9.93
N LEU A 29 -0.84 1.73 8.62
CA LEU A 29 -1.11 2.86 7.75
C LEU A 29 -2.60 2.98 7.40
N SER A 30 -3.03 4.20 7.14
CA SER A 30 -4.37 4.51 6.62
C SER A 30 -4.51 4.08 5.16
N GLU A 31 -5.75 3.87 4.72
CA GLU A 31 -6.06 3.45 3.35
C GLU A 31 -5.44 4.40 2.31
N LYS A 32 -5.53 5.71 2.55
CA LYS A 32 -4.96 6.74 1.66
C LYS A 32 -3.45 6.58 1.48
N LYS A 33 -2.71 6.38 2.59
CA LYS A 33 -1.24 6.15 2.55
C LYS A 33 -0.91 4.85 1.85
N LEU A 34 -1.64 3.77 2.12
CA LEU A 34 -1.46 2.48 1.44
C LEU A 34 -1.68 2.62 -0.08
N GLY A 35 -2.68 3.38 -0.49
CA GLY A 35 -2.94 3.69 -1.90
C GLY A 35 -1.81 4.47 -2.55
N GLU A 36 -1.23 5.46 -1.87
CA GLU A 36 -0.06 6.20 -2.37
C GLU A 36 1.16 5.29 -2.57
N PHE A 37 1.43 4.37 -1.64
CA PHE A 37 2.55 3.45 -1.76
C PHE A 37 2.30 2.32 -2.79
N ALA A 38 1.04 1.92 -2.98
CA ALA A 38 0.65 0.92 -3.96
C ALA A 38 0.67 1.45 -5.41
N LYS A 39 0.60 2.77 -5.60
CA LYS A 39 0.70 3.39 -6.92
C LYS A 39 2.11 3.24 -7.48
N LYS A 40 2.19 2.86 -8.77
CA LYS A 40 3.45 2.86 -9.51
C LYS A 40 3.85 4.32 -9.73
N ARG A 41 5.08 4.69 -9.37
CA ARG A 41 5.63 6.01 -9.66
C ARG A 41 5.63 6.18 -11.19
N ARG A 42 4.80 7.07 -11.73
CA ARG A 42 4.92 7.51 -13.12
C ARG A 42 6.24 8.30 -13.20
N LYS A 43 7.06 7.96 -14.19
CA LYS A 43 8.33 8.63 -14.47
C LYS A 43 8.03 10.00 -15.06
#